data_AF-A0A950VBA2-F1
#
_entry.id   AF-A0A950VBA2-F1
#
_cell.length_a   1.000
_cell.length_b   1.000
_cell.length_c   1.000
_cell.angle_alpha   90.00
_cell.angle_beta   90.00
_cell.angle_gamma   90.00
#
_symmetry.space_group_name_H-M   'P 1'
#
loop_
_entity.id
_entity.type
_entity.pdbx_description
1 polymer ?
#
loop_
_entity_poly.entity_id
_entity_poly.type
_entity_poly.pdbx_seq_one_letter_code
_entity_poly.pdbx_strand_id
1 'polypeptide(L)'
;MRSHLDPIVKEWAGSFLLDISPSGSFAKGTANKSGTDVDLFIPLSPNTKETLKEIYDKLFDRMQQKGLNPGRQNVSIKVEVNGYSVDLVPGKRHNLFGLDDSLYRRRADTWTKTNVTTHIAHIKAGGRTQETRIVKLWRDQKKHDFPSFYLELAVLRAFAAAGRGTLATNVRTVFDFLGNGFADARIVDPANTNNIVSDELIAAERAKIVTAAKRALSASTWQQIVV
;
A
#
# COMPACT_ATOMS: atom_id res chain seq x y z
N MET A 1 20.04 5.22 -4.18
CA MET A 1 19.11 4.17 -3.71
C MET A 1 19.21 2.90 -4.56
N ARG A 2 18.62 2.82 -5.76
CA ARG A 2 18.66 1.59 -6.59
C ARG A 2 20.06 1.09 -6.94
N SER A 3 20.97 1.99 -7.30
CA SER A 3 22.38 1.65 -7.56
C SER A 3 23.09 0.99 -6.36
N HIS A 4 22.58 1.19 -5.15
CA HIS A 4 23.10 0.61 -3.92
C HIS A 4 22.38 -0.70 -3.54
N LEU A 5 21.04 -0.74 -3.65
CA LEU A 5 20.23 -1.89 -3.26
C LEU A 5 20.20 -3.01 -4.31
N ASP A 6 20.08 -2.68 -5.59
CA ASP A 6 19.90 -3.66 -6.66
C ASP A 6 21.03 -4.71 -6.68
N PRO A 7 22.33 -4.36 -6.51
CA PRO A 7 23.40 -5.37 -6.42
C PRO A 7 23.23 -6.32 -5.24
N ILE A 8 22.86 -5.81 -4.06
CA ILE A 8 22.69 -6.61 -2.83
C ILE A 8 21.52 -7.58 -2.99
N VAL A 9 20.39 -7.10 -3.53
CA VAL A 9 19.21 -7.92 -3.78
C VAL A 9 19.51 -9.00 -4.81
N LYS A 10 20.22 -8.66 -5.89
CA LYS A 10 20.67 -9.64 -6.91
C LYS A 10 21.57 -10.72 -6.30
N GLU A 11 22.49 -10.35 -5.42
CA GLU A 11 23.38 -11.29 -4.73
C GLU A 11 22.63 -12.19 -3.74
N TRP A 12 21.52 -11.74 -3.17
CA TRP A 12 20.67 -12.54 -2.27
C TRP A 12 19.74 -13.48 -3.03
N ALA A 13 19.04 -12.96 -4.05
CA ALA A 13 18.06 -13.72 -4.80
C ALA A 13 18.70 -14.69 -5.81
N GLY A 14 19.92 -14.40 -6.26
CA GLY A 14 20.64 -15.20 -7.25
C GLY A 14 19.84 -15.35 -8.55
N SER A 15 19.88 -16.56 -9.13
CA SER A 15 19.15 -16.90 -10.36
C SER A 15 17.63 -16.98 -10.19
N PHE A 16 17.11 -16.88 -8.96
CA PHE A 16 15.67 -16.90 -8.71
C PHE A 16 15.02 -15.52 -8.76
N LEU A 17 15.79 -14.44 -8.84
CA LEU A 17 15.25 -13.09 -8.96
C LEU A 17 14.45 -12.94 -10.25
N LEU A 18 13.17 -12.54 -10.15
CA LEU A 18 12.38 -12.19 -11.33
C LEU A 18 12.47 -10.69 -11.64
N ASP A 19 12.36 -9.83 -10.62
CA ASP A 19 12.35 -8.38 -10.79
C ASP A 19 12.70 -7.63 -9.49
N ILE A 20 13.02 -6.35 -9.62
CA ILE A 20 13.06 -5.36 -8.54
C ILE A 20 12.28 -4.13 -9.03
N SER A 21 11.02 -4.02 -8.63
CA SER A 21 10.12 -2.97 -9.12
C SER A 21 9.57 -2.09 -8.00
N PRO A 22 9.41 -0.77 -8.25
CA PRO A 22 8.65 0.08 -7.35
C PRO A 22 7.23 -0.45 -7.17
N SER A 23 6.73 -0.37 -5.95
CA SER A 23 5.35 -0.71 -5.60
C SER A 23 4.73 0.41 -4.75
N GLY A 24 3.68 0.08 -4.00
CA GLY A 24 3.06 1.00 -3.07
C GLY A 24 2.60 2.31 -3.70
N SER A 25 2.65 3.39 -2.91
CA SER A 25 2.06 4.68 -3.31
C SER A 25 2.85 5.39 -4.42
N PHE A 26 4.16 5.17 -4.49
CA PHE A 26 5.00 5.71 -5.55
C PHE A 26 4.60 5.14 -6.91
N ALA A 27 4.52 3.80 -7.02
CA ALA A 27 4.15 3.15 -8.27
C ALA A 27 2.71 3.44 -8.72
N LYS A 28 1.79 3.64 -7.76
CA LYS A 28 0.40 4.03 -7.99
C LYS A 28 0.23 5.52 -8.34
N GLY A 29 1.24 6.35 -8.10
CA GLY A 29 1.19 7.81 -8.28
C GLY A 29 0.47 8.56 -7.15
N THR A 30 0.17 7.89 -6.04
CA THR A 30 -0.60 8.41 -4.89
C THR A 30 0.30 8.87 -3.74
N ALA A 31 1.62 8.95 -3.95
CA ALA A 31 2.58 9.45 -2.97
C ALA A 31 2.46 10.96 -2.77
N ASN A 32 2.64 11.41 -1.52
CA ASN A 32 2.84 12.82 -1.16
C ASN A 32 4.24 13.00 -0.60
N LYS A 33 4.79 14.22 -0.68
CA LYS A 33 6.14 14.51 -0.15
C LYS A 33 6.28 14.21 1.36
N SER A 34 5.18 14.21 2.10
CA SER A 34 5.13 13.83 3.52
C SER A 34 5.39 12.35 3.78
N GLY A 35 5.21 11.47 2.78
CA GLY A 35 5.50 10.05 2.86
C GLY A 35 6.71 9.73 1.98
N THR A 36 7.90 9.78 2.56
CA THR A 36 9.17 9.55 1.86
C THR A 36 9.58 8.07 1.78
N ASP A 37 8.69 7.15 2.14
CA ASP A 37 8.94 5.72 2.10
C ASP A 37 8.79 5.18 0.67
N VAL A 38 9.81 4.48 0.17
CA VAL A 38 9.77 3.81 -1.13
C VAL A 38 9.56 2.32 -0.94
N ASP A 39 8.48 1.78 -1.50
CA ASP A 39 8.24 0.35 -1.52
C ASP A 39 8.88 -0.30 -2.76
N LEU A 40 9.73 -1.32 -2.57
CA LEU A 40 10.28 -2.15 -3.65
C LEU A 40 9.74 -3.57 -3.51
N PHE A 41 9.00 -4.03 -4.52
CA PHE A 41 8.56 -5.41 -4.61
C PHE A 41 9.64 -6.26 -5.29
N ILE A 42 9.95 -7.41 -4.69
CA ILE A 42 11.04 -8.29 -5.12
C ILE A 42 10.48 -9.71 -5.28
N PRO A 43 9.83 -10.01 -6.42
CA PRO A 43 9.32 -11.35 -6.69
C PRO A 43 10.45 -12.32 -7.03
N LEU A 44 10.43 -13.48 -6.38
CA LEU A 44 11.26 -14.62 -6.69
C LEU A 44 10.48 -15.68 -7.48
N SER A 45 11.22 -16.47 -8.26
CA SER A 45 10.71 -17.57 -9.08
C SER A 45 9.88 -18.57 -8.25
N PRO A 46 8.83 -19.20 -8.83
CA PRO A 46 8.14 -20.32 -8.18
C PRO A 46 9.09 -21.48 -7.81
N ASN A 47 10.22 -21.60 -8.52
CA ASN A 47 11.22 -22.65 -8.32
C ASN A 47 12.15 -22.42 -7.11
N THR A 48 12.07 -21.25 -6.47
CA THR A 48 12.82 -20.95 -5.24
C THR A 48 12.53 -22.03 -4.19
N LYS A 49 13.56 -22.63 -3.59
CA LYS A 49 13.38 -23.79 -2.70
C LYS A 49 13.02 -23.39 -1.28
N GLU A 50 13.44 -22.21 -0.89
CA GLU A 50 13.10 -21.60 0.39
C GLU A 50 11.59 -21.45 0.58
N THR A 51 11.18 -21.63 1.83
CA THR A 51 9.90 -21.22 2.37
C THR A 51 9.79 -19.69 2.38
N LEU A 52 8.58 -19.16 2.48
CA LEU A 52 8.35 -17.70 2.53
C LEU A 52 9.04 -17.04 3.73
N LYS A 53 9.07 -17.74 4.87
CA LYS A 53 9.77 -17.29 6.08
C LYS A 53 11.28 -17.24 5.86
N GLU A 54 11.86 -18.29 5.30
CA GLU A 54 13.30 -18.31 4.98
C GLU A 54 13.69 -17.23 3.96
N ILE A 55 12.86 -16.99 2.93
CA ILE A 55 13.06 -15.89 1.98
C ILE A 55 13.15 -14.56 2.75
N TYR A 56 12.17 -14.29 3.61
CA TYR A 56 12.09 -13.07 4.41
C TYR A 56 13.28 -12.93 5.38
N ASP A 57 13.62 -13.99 6.09
CA ASP A 57 14.71 -14.01 7.07
C ASP A 57 16.08 -13.85 6.39
N LYS A 58 16.33 -14.56 5.28
CA LYS A 58 17.57 -14.44 4.50
C LYS A 58 17.74 -13.04 3.90
N LEU A 59 16.64 -12.37 3.49
CA LEU A 59 16.71 -11.00 3.00
C LEU A 59 17.16 -10.06 4.12
N PHE A 60 16.56 -10.18 5.30
CA PHE A 60 16.97 -9.41 6.48
C PHE A 60 18.45 -9.63 6.80
N ASP A 61 18.87 -10.89 6.90
CA ASP A 61 20.26 -11.23 7.24
C ASP A 61 21.23 -10.67 6.20
N ARG A 62 20.86 -10.71 4.92
CA ARG A 62 21.68 -10.10 3.87
C ARG A 62 21.82 -8.59 4.06
N MET A 63 20.73 -7.87 4.29
CA MET A 63 20.78 -6.43 4.49
C MET A 63 21.60 -6.07 5.74
N GLN A 64 21.52 -6.88 6.79
CA GLN A 64 22.33 -6.73 8.01
C GLN A 64 23.82 -6.93 7.72
N GLN A 65 24.18 -7.98 6.97
CA GLN A 65 25.56 -8.26 6.56
C GLN A 65 26.18 -7.14 5.72
N LYS A 66 25.36 -6.43 4.94
CA LYS A 66 25.80 -5.26 4.15
C LYS A 66 25.78 -3.95 4.94
N GLY A 67 25.50 -3.99 6.25
CA GLY A 67 25.57 -2.83 7.13
C GLY A 67 24.38 -1.86 7.01
N LEU A 68 23.24 -2.30 6.47
CA LEU A 68 22.07 -1.44 6.24
C LEU A 68 21.11 -1.34 7.43
N ASN A 69 21.47 -1.90 8.59
CA ASN A 69 20.68 -1.89 9.83
C ASN A 69 19.17 -2.14 9.62
N PRO A 70 18.80 -3.28 9.01
CA PRO A 70 17.42 -3.54 8.61
C PRO A 70 16.46 -3.63 9.79
N GLY A 71 15.21 -3.21 9.57
CA GLY A 71 14.07 -3.38 10.47
C GLY A 71 13.05 -4.38 9.93
N ARG A 72 12.52 -5.27 10.78
CA ARG A 72 11.48 -6.24 10.39
C ARG A 72 10.09 -5.62 10.49
N GLN A 73 9.38 -5.52 9.37
CA GLN A 73 7.94 -5.21 9.33
C GLN A 73 7.11 -6.49 9.19
N ASN A 74 5.80 -6.40 8.95
CA ASN A 74 4.95 -7.60 8.86
C ASN A 74 5.21 -8.39 7.57
N VAL A 75 5.36 -7.70 6.43
CA VAL A 75 5.53 -8.33 5.10
C VAL A 75 6.79 -7.87 4.37
N SER A 76 7.58 -7.01 5.01
CA SER A 76 8.69 -6.28 4.40
C SER A 76 9.87 -6.12 5.37
N ILE A 77 11.02 -5.78 4.79
CA ILE A 77 12.25 -5.40 5.48
C ILE A 77 12.51 -3.93 5.20
N LYS A 78 12.49 -3.09 6.24
CA LYS A 78 12.79 -1.66 6.13
C LYS A 78 14.30 -1.45 6.18
N VAL A 79 14.83 -0.64 5.27
CA VAL A 79 16.23 -0.19 5.26
C VAL A 79 16.31 1.31 4.99
N GLU A 80 17.40 1.94 5.42
CA GLU A 80 17.69 3.34 5.08
C GLU A 80 18.83 3.42 4.07
N VAL A 81 18.61 4.15 2.98
CA VAL A 81 19.60 4.32 1.92
C VAL A 81 19.63 5.77 1.46
N ASN A 82 20.77 6.44 1.65
CA ASN A 82 20.99 7.84 1.29
C ASN A 82 19.90 8.79 1.87
N GLY A 83 19.48 8.55 3.12
CA GLY A 83 18.45 9.36 3.79
C GLY A 83 17.00 9.03 3.40
N TYR A 84 16.78 8.02 2.55
CA TYR A 84 15.45 7.52 2.21
C TYR A 84 15.16 6.22 2.95
N SER A 85 13.97 6.12 3.51
CA SER A 85 13.41 4.86 4.01
C SER A 85 12.87 4.04 2.84
N VAL A 86 13.25 2.76 2.78
CA VAL A 86 12.86 1.83 1.71
C VAL A 86 12.32 0.55 2.33
N ASP A 87 11.12 0.16 1.94
CA ASP A 87 10.52 -1.10 2.35
C ASP A 87 10.71 -2.15 1.24
N LEU A 88 11.52 -3.17 1.53
CA LEU A 88 11.79 -4.29 0.63
C LEU A 88 10.77 -5.39 0.89
N VAL A 89 9.94 -5.70 -0.11
CA VAL A 89 8.84 -6.68 0.01
C VAL A 89 9.19 -7.93 -0.79
N PRO A 90 9.77 -8.97 -0.16
CA PRO A 90 10.04 -10.21 -0.85
C PRO A 90 8.76 -11.01 -1.08
N GLY A 91 8.58 -11.50 -2.31
CA GLY A 91 7.46 -12.37 -2.68
C GLY A 91 7.94 -13.62 -3.40
N LYS A 92 7.13 -14.68 -3.39
CA LYS A 92 7.34 -15.88 -4.20
C LYS A 92 6.21 -16.06 -5.18
N ARG A 93 6.54 -16.06 -6.47
CA ARG A 93 5.58 -16.22 -7.57
C ARG A 93 4.92 -17.59 -7.52
N HIS A 94 3.62 -17.66 -7.80
CA HIS A 94 2.88 -18.94 -7.82
C HIS A 94 3.22 -19.77 -9.06
N ASN A 95 3.36 -19.14 -10.22
CA ASN A 95 3.77 -19.76 -11.48
C ASN A 95 4.40 -18.73 -12.43
N LEU A 96 5.22 -19.17 -13.39
CA LEU A 96 6.03 -18.28 -14.25
C LEU A 96 5.21 -17.36 -15.15
N PHE A 97 3.97 -17.72 -15.49
CA PHE A 97 3.12 -16.97 -16.43
C PHE A 97 2.08 -16.09 -15.73
N GLY A 98 1.88 -16.28 -14.43
CA GLY A 98 0.96 -15.51 -13.60
C GLY A 98 1.66 -14.32 -12.93
N LEU A 99 0.87 -13.50 -12.24
CA LEU A 99 1.33 -12.34 -11.47
C LEU A 99 0.95 -12.43 -9.98
N ASP A 100 0.43 -13.58 -9.57
CA ASP A 100 0.08 -13.84 -8.19
C ASP A 100 1.31 -14.32 -7.43
N ASP A 101 1.55 -13.68 -6.28
CA ASP A 101 2.68 -13.95 -5.41
C ASP A 101 2.18 -14.26 -3.99
N SER A 102 2.97 -15.02 -3.25
CA SER A 102 2.82 -15.18 -1.81
C SER A 102 3.80 -14.31 -1.06
N LEU A 103 3.31 -13.60 -0.03
CA LEU A 103 4.13 -12.87 0.93
C LEU A 103 4.08 -13.57 2.29
N TYR A 104 5.20 -13.56 3.01
CA TYR A 104 5.22 -13.96 4.42
C TYR A 104 4.58 -12.87 5.29
N ARG A 105 3.73 -13.27 6.24
CA ARG A 105 3.14 -12.41 7.28
C ARG A 105 3.78 -12.75 8.62
N ARG A 106 4.86 -12.05 8.97
CA ARG A 106 5.69 -12.29 10.16
C ARG A 106 4.88 -12.34 11.46
N ARG A 107 3.96 -11.39 11.67
CA ARG A 107 3.23 -11.27 12.95
C ARG A 107 2.34 -12.47 13.24
N ALA A 108 1.80 -13.10 12.20
CA ALA A 108 0.90 -14.24 12.30
C ALA A 108 1.53 -15.57 11.88
N ASP A 109 2.85 -15.57 11.61
CA ASP A 109 3.63 -16.69 11.09
C ASP A 109 2.92 -17.50 9.99
N THR A 110 2.38 -16.79 9.00
CA THR A 110 1.60 -17.37 7.90
C THR A 110 1.91 -16.65 6.59
N TRP A 111 1.11 -16.83 5.55
CA TRP A 111 1.26 -16.14 4.27
C TRP A 111 -0.01 -15.42 3.85
N THR A 112 0.13 -14.52 2.87
CA THR A 112 -1.01 -13.94 2.16
C THR A 112 -0.73 -13.93 0.66
N LYS A 113 -1.78 -14.11 -0.14
CA LYS A 113 -1.72 -13.91 -1.59
C LYS A 113 -1.74 -12.42 -1.89
N THR A 114 -0.93 -11.98 -2.85
CA THR A 114 -0.95 -10.62 -3.40
C THR A 114 -0.81 -10.64 -4.91
N ASN A 115 -1.16 -9.53 -5.55
CA ASN A 115 -0.81 -9.24 -6.94
C ASN A 115 -0.58 -7.75 -7.09
N VAL A 116 0.68 -7.34 -6.92
CA VAL A 116 1.11 -5.94 -6.90
C VAL A 116 0.78 -5.26 -8.23
N THR A 117 0.92 -5.97 -9.35
CA THR A 117 0.58 -5.46 -10.67
C THR A 117 -0.91 -5.14 -10.78
N THR A 118 -1.78 -6.06 -10.34
CA THR A 118 -3.23 -5.84 -10.31
C THR A 118 -3.59 -4.65 -9.41
N HIS A 119 -2.97 -4.52 -8.24
CA HIS A 119 -3.18 -3.36 -7.36
C HIS A 119 -2.81 -2.05 -8.04
N ILE A 120 -1.63 -1.96 -8.66
CA ILE A 120 -1.18 -0.75 -9.37
C ILE A 120 -2.12 -0.43 -10.53
N ALA A 121 -2.45 -1.42 -11.36
CA ALA A 121 -3.33 -1.25 -12.51
C ALA A 121 -4.73 -0.80 -12.08
N HIS A 122 -5.30 -1.42 -11.05
CA HIS A 122 -6.62 -1.07 -10.53
C HIS A 122 -6.68 0.38 -10.03
N ILE A 123 -5.70 0.80 -9.22
CA ILE A 123 -5.65 2.18 -8.71
C ILE A 123 -5.44 3.19 -9.83
N LYS A 124 -4.55 2.90 -10.80
CA LYS A 124 -4.32 3.79 -11.95
C LYS A 124 -5.55 3.90 -12.85
N ALA A 125 -6.19 2.77 -13.17
CA ALA A 125 -7.38 2.74 -14.02
C ALA A 125 -8.56 3.52 -13.41
N GLY A 126 -8.64 3.56 -12.07
CA GLY A 126 -9.63 4.38 -11.38
C GLY A 126 -9.49 5.89 -11.63
N GLY A 127 -8.29 6.37 -11.96
CA GLY A 127 -8.07 7.77 -12.39
C GLY A 127 -8.37 8.82 -11.31
N ARG A 128 -8.23 8.48 -10.02
CA ARG A 128 -8.52 9.36 -8.87
C ARG A 128 -7.28 9.76 -8.08
N THR A 129 -6.16 9.95 -8.76
CA THR A 129 -4.86 10.18 -8.14
C THR A 129 -4.83 11.46 -7.30
N GLN A 130 -5.39 12.56 -7.81
CA GLN A 130 -5.38 13.85 -7.11
C GLN A 130 -6.27 13.82 -5.86
N GLU A 131 -7.48 13.27 -5.99
CA GLU A 131 -8.41 13.07 -4.88
C GLU A 131 -7.78 12.20 -3.80
N THR A 132 -7.18 11.06 -4.19
CA THR A 132 -6.50 10.15 -3.27
C THR A 132 -5.39 10.87 -2.50
N ARG A 133 -4.56 11.67 -3.20
CA ARG A 133 -3.47 12.41 -2.56
C ARG A 133 -3.98 13.42 -1.54
N ILE A 134 -5.05 14.15 -1.85
CA ILE A 134 -5.67 15.10 -0.91
C ILE A 134 -6.22 14.38 0.33
N VAL A 135 -6.93 13.27 0.12
CA VAL A 135 -7.53 12.49 1.23
C VAL A 135 -6.43 11.86 2.09
N LYS A 136 -5.29 11.45 1.51
CA LYS A 136 -4.11 11.01 2.27
C LYS A 136 -3.50 12.15 3.09
N LEU A 137 -3.37 13.36 2.53
CA LEU A 137 -2.88 14.52 3.31
C LEU A 137 -3.82 14.84 4.47
N TRP A 138 -5.13 14.84 4.25
CA TRP A 138 -6.12 14.99 5.32
C TRP A 138 -5.95 13.92 6.41
N ARG A 139 -5.84 12.65 6.02
CA ARG A 139 -5.60 11.52 6.93
C ARG A 139 -4.34 11.73 7.77
N ASP A 140 -3.23 12.11 7.14
CA ASP A 140 -1.94 12.33 7.80
C ASP A 140 -2.00 13.54 8.76
N GLN A 141 -2.49 14.69 8.28
CA GLN A 141 -2.52 15.95 9.05
C GLN A 141 -3.48 15.87 10.24
N LYS A 142 -4.57 15.13 10.11
CA LYS A 142 -5.56 14.91 11.17
C LYS A 142 -5.28 13.64 12.00
N LYS A 143 -4.18 12.94 11.70
CA LYS A 143 -3.70 11.74 12.42
C LYS A 143 -4.76 10.64 12.52
N HIS A 144 -5.47 10.40 11.43
CA HIS A 144 -6.44 9.31 11.35
C HIS A 144 -5.72 7.99 11.04
N ASP A 145 -6.02 6.96 11.81
CA ASP A 145 -5.54 5.61 11.53
C ASP A 145 -6.42 5.01 10.43
N PHE A 146 -6.01 5.22 9.18
CA PHE A 146 -6.70 4.74 7.99
C PHE A 146 -5.65 4.18 7.02
N PRO A 147 -5.58 2.84 6.84
CA PRO A 147 -4.59 2.20 5.97
C PRO A 147 -4.62 2.73 4.54
N SER A 148 -3.44 2.95 3.95
CA SER A 148 -3.32 3.61 2.64
C SER A 148 -4.05 2.87 1.52
N PHE A 149 -3.95 1.54 1.46
CA PHE A 149 -4.62 0.78 0.41
C PHE A 149 -6.15 0.76 0.60
N TYR A 150 -6.63 0.64 1.84
CA TYR A 150 -8.05 0.76 2.13
C TYR A 150 -8.59 2.15 1.74
N LEU A 151 -7.86 3.22 2.07
CA LEU A 151 -8.19 4.59 1.67
C LEU A 151 -8.27 4.73 0.15
N GLU A 152 -7.28 4.21 -0.59
CA GLU A 152 -7.26 4.21 -2.06
C GLU A 152 -8.52 3.53 -2.64
N LEU A 153 -8.89 2.35 -2.14
CA LEU A 153 -10.09 1.65 -2.61
C LEU A 153 -11.39 2.36 -2.17
N ALA A 154 -11.42 2.97 -1.00
CA ALA A 154 -12.56 3.77 -0.53
C ALA A 154 -12.78 5.00 -1.41
N VAL A 155 -11.71 5.67 -1.85
CA VAL A 155 -11.79 6.75 -2.84
C VAL A 155 -12.41 6.25 -4.13
N LEU A 156 -11.95 5.12 -4.68
CA LEU A 156 -12.54 4.56 -5.90
C LEU A 156 -14.02 4.19 -5.70
N ARG A 157 -14.37 3.60 -4.55
CA ARG A 157 -15.73 3.21 -4.20
C ARG A 157 -16.68 4.41 -4.16
N ALA A 158 -16.22 5.57 -3.69
CA ALA A 158 -17.01 6.80 -3.68
C ALA A 158 -17.47 7.24 -5.09
N PHE A 159 -16.78 6.82 -6.15
CA PHE A 159 -17.10 7.15 -7.53
C PHE A 159 -17.80 6.04 -8.32
N ALA A 160 -18.23 4.95 -7.67
CA ALA A 160 -18.90 3.86 -8.37
C ALA A 160 -20.18 4.29 -9.11
N ALA A 161 -20.83 5.38 -8.67
CA ALA A 161 -22.04 5.95 -9.29
C ALA A 161 -21.95 7.47 -9.57
N ALA A 162 -20.78 8.09 -9.38
CA ALA A 162 -20.64 9.54 -9.46
C ALA A 162 -19.92 9.99 -10.75
N GLY A 163 -20.45 11.05 -11.38
CA GLY A 163 -19.81 11.70 -12.54
C GLY A 163 -18.49 12.39 -12.20
N ARG A 164 -17.77 12.86 -13.21
CA ARG A 164 -16.56 13.68 -13.02
C ARG A 164 -16.96 15.14 -12.76
N GLY A 165 -16.48 15.71 -11.66
CA GLY A 165 -16.55 17.13 -11.36
C GLY A 165 -15.16 17.77 -11.22
N THR A 166 -15.12 19.00 -10.69
CA THR A 166 -13.86 19.65 -10.30
C THR A 166 -13.17 18.87 -9.18
N LEU A 167 -11.86 19.05 -8.99
CA LEU A 167 -11.12 18.38 -7.92
C LEU A 167 -11.75 18.64 -6.54
N ALA A 168 -12.17 19.88 -6.29
CA ALA A 168 -12.85 20.26 -5.04
C ALA A 168 -14.16 19.50 -4.83
N THR A 169 -15.02 19.43 -5.86
CA THR A 169 -16.28 18.69 -5.81
C THR A 169 -16.02 17.19 -5.64
N ASN A 170 -15.05 16.63 -6.37
CA ASN A 170 -14.70 15.21 -6.29
C ASN A 170 -14.22 14.84 -4.88
N VAL A 171 -13.36 15.65 -4.26
CA VAL A 171 -12.91 15.40 -2.88
C VAL A 171 -14.08 15.48 -1.90
N ARG A 172 -15.03 16.41 -2.10
CA ARG A 172 -16.28 16.43 -1.32
C ARG A 172 -17.10 15.16 -1.51
N THR A 173 -17.20 14.61 -2.73
CA THR A 173 -17.85 13.32 -3.00
C THR A 173 -17.19 12.18 -2.20
N VAL A 174 -15.85 12.18 -2.08
CA VAL A 174 -15.16 11.20 -1.23
C VAL A 174 -15.56 11.37 0.24
N PHE A 175 -15.55 12.60 0.77
CA PHE A 175 -15.95 12.82 2.16
C PHE A 175 -17.42 12.51 2.42
N ASP A 176 -18.30 12.72 1.45
CA ASP A 176 -19.72 12.35 1.52
C ASP A 176 -19.86 10.84 1.67
N PHE A 177 -19.19 10.06 0.80
CA PHE A 177 -19.13 8.62 0.93
C PHE A 177 -18.54 8.18 2.29
N LEU A 178 -17.42 8.77 2.71
CA LEU A 178 -16.80 8.47 4.00
C LEU A 178 -17.70 8.80 5.20
N GLY A 179 -18.53 9.83 5.09
CA GLY A 179 -19.46 10.23 6.14
C GLY A 179 -20.75 9.42 6.18
N ASN A 180 -21.25 8.97 5.03
CA ASN A 180 -22.62 8.45 4.92
C ASN A 180 -22.70 6.97 4.52
N GLY A 181 -21.72 6.43 3.79
CA GLY A 181 -21.74 5.06 3.29
C GLY A 181 -20.59 4.16 3.74
N PHE A 182 -19.51 4.72 4.27
CA PHE A 182 -18.29 3.97 4.57
C PHE A 182 -18.40 2.98 5.74
N ALA A 183 -19.23 3.27 6.74
CA ALA A 183 -19.40 2.40 7.90
C ALA A 183 -19.76 0.96 7.47
N ASP A 184 -20.72 0.83 6.56
CA ASP A 184 -21.27 -0.45 6.10
C ASP A 184 -20.63 -0.93 4.78
N ALA A 185 -19.71 -0.14 4.21
CA ALA A 185 -19.08 -0.50 2.95
C ALA A 185 -18.18 -1.72 3.11
N ARG A 186 -18.49 -2.77 2.35
CA ARG A 186 -17.60 -3.90 2.12
C ARG A 186 -16.68 -3.62 0.95
N ILE A 187 -15.37 -3.59 1.21
CA ILE A 187 -14.34 -3.35 0.20
C ILE A 187 -13.47 -4.60 0.09
N VAL A 188 -13.45 -5.18 -1.11
CA VAL A 188 -12.72 -6.42 -1.43
C VAL A 188 -11.42 -6.07 -2.13
N ASP A 189 -10.36 -6.82 -1.84
CA ASP A 189 -9.10 -6.71 -2.56
C ASP A 189 -9.30 -7.16 -4.03
N PRO A 190 -9.00 -6.30 -5.03
CA PRO A 190 -9.14 -6.65 -6.44
C PRO A 190 -8.20 -7.78 -6.90
N ALA A 191 -7.13 -8.08 -6.15
CA ALA A 191 -6.19 -9.16 -6.44
C ALA A 191 -6.53 -10.48 -5.72
N ASN A 192 -7.35 -10.43 -4.67
CA ASN A 192 -7.63 -11.58 -3.82
C ASN A 192 -9.02 -11.45 -3.20
N THR A 193 -10.03 -12.05 -3.82
CA THR A 193 -11.43 -11.91 -3.37
C THR A 193 -11.71 -12.49 -1.99
N ASN A 194 -10.81 -13.35 -1.47
CA ASN A 194 -10.87 -13.85 -0.10
C ASN A 194 -10.35 -12.83 0.93
N ASN A 195 -9.67 -11.78 0.49
CA ASN A 195 -9.16 -10.71 1.33
C ASN A 195 -10.14 -9.52 1.33
N ILE A 196 -10.78 -9.30 2.47
CA ILE A 196 -11.71 -8.19 2.67
C ILE A 196 -10.93 -7.05 3.32
N VAL A 197 -10.43 -6.13 2.50
CA VAL A 197 -9.61 -4.99 2.94
C VAL A 197 -10.34 -4.15 3.99
N SER A 198 -11.67 -4.11 3.93
CA SER A 198 -12.44 -3.37 4.92
C SER A 198 -12.35 -3.94 6.34
N ASP A 199 -11.94 -5.20 6.51
CA ASP A 199 -11.77 -5.83 7.82
C ASP A 199 -10.50 -5.37 8.55
N GLU A 200 -9.65 -4.57 7.90
CA GLU A 200 -8.48 -3.93 8.53
C GLU A 200 -8.85 -2.91 9.61
N LEU A 201 -10.09 -2.40 9.62
CA LEU A 201 -10.60 -1.50 10.63
C LEU A 201 -11.85 -2.05 11.30
N ILE A 202 -11.84 -2.07 12.63
CA ILE A 202 -13.04 -2.44 13.42
C ILE A 202 -14.08 -1.32 13.37
N ALA A 203 -15.33 -1.63 13.75
CA ALA A 203 -16.43 -0.67 13.71
C ALA A 203 -16.14 0.66 14.44
N ALA A 204 -15.48 0.61 15.60
CA ALA A 204 -15.10 1.80 16.35
C ALA A 204 -14.07 2.67 15.61
N GLU A 205 -13.13 2.07 14.88
CA GLU A 205 -12.14 2.81 14.08
C GLU A 205 -12.78 3.43 12.84
N ARG A 206 -13.68 2.70 12.17
CA ARG A 206 -14.48 3.25 11.07
C ARG A 206 -15.33 4.44 11.53
N ALA A 207 -15.95 4.36 12.71
CA ALA A 207 -16.76 5.44 13.27
C ALA A 207 -15.96 6.74 13.48
N LYS A 208 -14.67 6.63 13.84
CA LYS A 208 -13.76 7.80 13.94
C LYS A 208 -13.56 8.46 12.57
N ILE A 209 -13.32 7.67 11.52
CA ILE A 209 -13.18 8.17 10.14
C ILE A 209 -14.48 8.81 9.66
N VAL A 210 -15.63 8.17 9.89
CA VAL A 210 -16.96 8.69 9.55
C VAL A 210 -17.20 10.05 10.20
N THR A 211 -16.95 10.16 11.51
CA THR A 211 -17.12 11.41 12.26
C THR A 211 -16.22 12.51 11.71
N ALA A 212 -14.96 12.17 11.41
CA ALA A 212 -14.01 13.12 10.86
C ALA A 212 -14.38 13.58 9.44
N ALA A 213 -14.88 12.68 8.59
CA ALA A 213 -15.36 13.00 7.26
C ALA A 213 -16.58 13.93 7.31
N LYS A 214 -17.53 13.71 8.22
CA LYS A 214 -18.67 14.63 8.45
C LYS A 214 -18.22 16.02 8.88
N ARG A 215 -17.17 16.12 9.70
CA ARG A 215 -16.56 17.42 10.05
C ARG A 215 -15.91 18.08 8.83
N ALA A 216 -15.23 17.31 7.97
CA ALA A 216 -14.64 17.82 6.74
C ALA A 216 -15.72 18.33 5.75
N LEU A 217 -16.88 17.66 5.64
CA LEU A 217 -18.01 18.13 4.83
C LEU A 217 -18.59 19.46 5.34
N SER A 218 -18.65 19.61 6.66
CA SER A 218 -19.18 20.81 7.32
C SER A 218 -18.18 21.98 7.33
N ALA A 219 -16.95 21.77 6.86
CA ALA A 219 -15.93 22.81 6.82
C ALA A 219 -16.31 23.91 5.83
N SER A 220 -16.11 25.17 6.23
CA SER A 220 -16.36 26.34 5.41
C SER A 220 -15.18 26.68 4.48
N THR A 221 -13.99 26.14 4.77
CA THR A 221 -12.76 26.42 4.02
C THR A 221 -11.89 25.16 3.85
N TRP A 222 -11.03 25.14 2.82
CA TRP A 222 -10.12 24.02 2.58
C TRP A 222 -9.07 23.86 3.68
N GLN A 223 -8.60 24.95 4.27
CA GLN A 223 -7.60 24.95 5.35
C GLN A 223 -8.06 24.18 6.60
N GLN A 224 -9.38 24.09 6.82
CA GLN A 224 -9.93 23.26 7.90
C GLN A 224 -9.81 21.76 7.60
N ILE A 225 -9.80 21.39 6.32
CA ILE A 225 -9.68 20.02 5.83
C ILE A 225 -8.20 19.64 5.68
N VAL A 226 -7.48 20.34 4.81
CA VAL A 226 -6.10 20.06 4.43
C VAL A 226 -5.34 21.36 4.15
N VAL A 227 -4.07 21.43 4.54
CA VAL A 227 -3.13 22.53 4.25
C VAL A 227 -1.96 22.11 3.39
#